data_AF-A0A3C0UAR2-F1
#
_entry.id   AF-A0A3C0UAR2-F1
#
_cell.length_a   1.000
_cell.length_b   1.000
_cell.length_c   1.000
_cell.angle_alpha   90.00
_cell.angle_beta   90.00
_cell.angle_gamma   90.00
#
_symmetry.space_group_name_H-M   'P 1'
#
loop_
_entity.id
_entity.type
_entity.pdbx_description
1 polymer ?
#
loop_
_entity_poly.entity_id
_entity_poly.type
_entity_poly.pdbx_seq_one_letter_code
_entity_poly.pdbx_strand_id
1 'polypeptide(L)'
;YSPVPLGDYMSGSNHVLPTSGTARFAAGLGVHTFMKPVEVIEYDEQGLKTLAARVNAFAVSEDLPAHGECVLSRFIDDPYDKATIKEQEEQAGLR
;
A
#
# COMPACT_ATOMS: atom_id res chain seq x y z
N TYR A 1 -2.39 -33.55 -28.13
CA TYR A 1 -2.64 -34.63 -27.15
C TYR A 1 -3.13 -34.11 -25.78
N SER A 2 -3.59 -32.86 -25.66
CA SER A 2 -4.08 -32.29 -24.38
C SER A 2 -5.54 -31.81 -24.55
N PRO A 3 -6.52 -32.73 -24.55
CA PRO A 3 -7.92 -32.38 -24.75
C PRO A 3 -8.52 -31.77 -23.47
N VAL A 4 -9.59 -30.98 -23.61
CA VAL A 4 -10.28 -30.31 -22.49
C VAL A 4 -10.67 -31.26 -21.34
N PRO A 5 -11.20 -32.49 -21.58
CA PRO A 5 -11.54 -33.41 -20.51
C PRO A 5 -10.36 -33.80 -19.61
N LEU A 6 -9.11 -33.76 -20.10
CA LEU A 6 -7.96 -33.96 -19.22
C LEU A 6 -7.89 -32.85 -18.17
N GLY A 7 -8.16 -31.60 -18.56
CA GLY A 7 -8.26 -30.42 -17.71
C GLY A 7 -9.42 -30.46 -16.72
N ASP A 8 -10.53 -31.07 -17.14
CA ASP A 8 -11.74 -31.19 -16.32
C ASP A 8 -11.60 -32.22 -15.19
N TYR A 9 -10.66 -33.17 -15.30
CA TYR A 9 -10.58 -34.30 -14.35
C TYR A 9 -9.21 -34.55 -13.74
N MET A 10 -8.11 -34.58 -14.53
CA MET A 10 -6.86 -35.25 -14.11
C MET A 10 -5.56 -34.51 -14.43
N SER A 11 -5.62 -33.30 -15.01
CA SER A 11 -4.43 -32.49 -15.27
C SER A 11 -3.84 -31.84 -14.01
N GLY A 12 -4.63 -31.72 -12.94
CA GLY A 12 -4.33 -30.91 -11.76
C GLY A 12 -4.77 -29.45 -11.85
N SER A 13 -5.31 -28.99 -13.00
CA SER A 13 -5.94 -27.67 -13.11
C SER A 13 -7.32 -27.63 -12.45
N ASN A 14 -7.82 -26.43 -12.17
CA ASN A 14 -9.19 -26.23 -11.67
C ASN A 14 -10.13 -25.89 -12.84
N HIS A 15 -11.21 -26.66 -13.02
CA HIS A 15 -12.20 -26.42 -14.08
C HIS A 15 -13.29 -25.40 -13.70
N VAL A 16 -13.27 -24.87 -12.48
CA VAL A 16 -14.15 -23.77 -12.07
C VAL A 16 -13.56 -22.48 -12.62
N LEU A 17 -13.96 -22.17 -13.85
CA LEU A 17 -13.43 -21.06 -14.63
C LEU A 17 -14.49 -19.96 -14.85
N PRO A 18 -14.08 -18.69 -15.04
CA PRO A 18 -15.02 -17.60 -15.31
C PRO A 18 -15.65 -17.74 -16.71
N THR A 19 -16.96 -17.54 -16.79
CA THR A 19 -17.74 -17.63 -18.03
C THR A 19 -18.29 -16.27 -18.46
N SER A 20 -19.09 -16.20 -19.54
CA SER A 20 -19.72 -14.95 -20.01
C SER A 20 -18.74 -13.79 -20.27
N GLY A 21 -17.52 -14.10 -20.72
CA GLY A 21 -16.47 -13.11 -21.02
C GLY A 21 -15.76 -12.51 -19.81
N THR A 22 -16.05 -12.98 -18.59
CA THR A 22 -15.44 -12.48 -17.35
C THR A 22 -13.98 -12.90 -17.18
N ALA A 23 -13.51 -13.89 -17.96
CA ALA A 23 -12.09 -14.27 -18.02
C ALA A 23 -11.15 -13.11 -18.42
N ARG A 24 -11.69 -11.97 -18.89
CA ARG A 24 -10.93 -10.72 -19.13
C ARG A 24 -10.42 -10.04 -17.85
N PHE A 25 -11.06 -10.28 -16.69
CA PHE A 25 -10.72 -9.62 -15.42
C PHE A 25 -10.83 -10.53 -14.19
N ALA A 26 -11.42 -11.72 -14.32
CA ALA A 26 -11.50 -12.72 -13.26
C ALA A 26 -10.55 -13.88 -13.54
N ALA A 27 -9.92 -14.41 -12.48
CA ALA A 27 -9.14 -15.64 -12.53
C ALA A 27 -10.02 -16.87 -12.29
N GLY A 28 -9.55 -18.05 -12.74
CA GLY A 28 -10.12 -19.32 -12.30
C GLY A 28 -9.98 -19.53 -10.79
N LEU A 29 -10.82 -20.39 -10.22
CA LEU A 29 -10.78 -20.71 -8.80
C LEU A 29 -9.42 -21.29 -8.42
N GLY A 30 -8.77 -20.73 -7.42
CA GLY A 30 -7.47 -21.16 -6.93
C GLY A 30 -7.37 -21.08 -5.42
N VAL A 31 -6.23 -21.52 -4.87
CA VAL A 31 -5.98 -21.49 -3.42
C VAL A 31 -6.15 -20.07 -2.85
N HIS A 32 -5.65 -19.06 -3.57
CA HIS A 32 -5.78 -17.65 -3.16
C HIS A 32 -7.22 -17.16 -3.06
N THR A 33 -8.19 -17.79 -3.75
CA THR A 33 -9.62 -17.44 -3.61
C THR A 33 -10.13 -17.69 -2.20
N PHE A 34 -9.49 -18.60 -1.46
CA PHE A 34 -9.82 -18.94 -0.07
C PHE A 34 -8.91 -18.23 0.96
N MET A 35 -8.01 -17.36 0.50
CA MET A 35 -7.10 -16.60 1.35
C MET A 35 -7.49 -15.13 1.33
N LYS A 36 -7.17 -14.42 2.41
CA LYS A 36 -7.23 -12.96 2.46
C LYS A 36 -5.80 -12.42 2.58
N PRO A 37 -5.23 -11.78 1.54
CA PRO A 37 -3.94 -11.13 1.67
C PRO A 37 -4.05 -9.97 2.67
N VAL A 38 -3.07 -9.85 3.56
CA VAL A 38 -2.95 -8.77 4.55
C VAL A 38 -1.53 -8.25 4.47
N GLU A 39 -1.39 -6.95 4.28
CA GLU A 39 -0.09 -6.28 4.28
C GLU A 39 0.24 -5.81 5.70
N VAL A 40 1.46 -6.07 6.13
CA VAL A 40 2.03 -5.58 7.40
C VAL A 40 3.20 -4.69 7.04
N ILE A 41 3.15 -3.43 7.47
CA ILE A 41 4.15 -2.41 7.17
C ILE A 41 4.74 -1.93 8.50
N GLU A 42 6.05 -2.07 8.64
CA GLU A 42 6.81 -1.66 9.82
C GLU A 42 8.01 -0.83 9.37
N TYR A 43 8.21 0.30 10.03
CA TYR A 43 9.37 1.17 9.84
C TYR A 43 10.01 1.40 11.22
N ASP A 44 11.33 1.32 11.25
CA ASP A 44 12.07 1.90 12.36
C ASP A 44 12.07 3.43 12.25
N GLU A 45 12.57 4.09 13.29
CA GLU A 45 12.64 5.55 13.34
C GLU A 45 13.40 6.11 12.14
N GLN A 46 14.57 5.54 11.83
CA GLN A 46 15.43 6.01 10.74
C GLN A 46 14.73 5.86 9.38
N GLY A 47 14.07 4.73 9.14
CA GLY A 47 13.32 4.46 7.92
C GLY A 47 12.20 5.48 7.71
N LEU A 48 11.39 5.73 8.73
CA LEU A 48 10.31 6.73 8.65
C LEU A 48 10.86 8.14 8.46
N LYS A 49 11.97 8.47 9.15
CA LYS A 49 12.63 9.77 9.08
C LYS A 49 13.00 10.16 7.64
N THR A 50 13.49 9.20 6.84
CA THR A 50 13.84 9.44 5.42
C THR A 50 12.64 9.79 4.52
N LEU A 51 11.41 9.49 4.97
CA LEU A 51 10.18 9.69 4.20
C LEU A 51 9.33 10.84 4.73
N ALA A 52 9.52 11.26 5.99
CA ALA A 52 8.64 12.19 6.69
C ALA A 52 8.35 13.48 5.90
N ALA A 53 9.38 14.17 5.43
CA ALA A 53 9.22 15.40 4.65
C ALA A 53 8.52 15.17 3.29
N ARG A 54 8.71 13.99 2.66
CA ARG A 54 8.04 13.65 1.40
C ARG A 54 6.57 13.35 1.63
N VAL A 55 6.23 12.61 2.68
CA VAL A 55 4.84 12.33 3.06
C VAL A 55 4.11 13.63 3.37
N ASN A 56 4.75 14.55 4.10
CA ASN A 56 4.18 15.87 4.36
C ASN A 56 3.92 16.65 3.06
N ALA A 57 4.88 16.63 2.11
CA ALA A 57 4.69 17.30 0.82
C ALA A 57 3.49 16.76 0.03
N PHE A 58 3.29 15.43 0.00
CA PHE A 58 2.11 14.83 -0.62
C PHE A 58 0.82 15.21 0.12
N ALA A 59 0.81 15.08 1.45
CA ALA A 59 -0.35 15.43 2.28
C ALA A 59 -0.81 16.88 2.09
N VAL A 60 0.14 17.83 1.99
CA VAL A 60 -0.16 19.24 1.69
C VAL A 60 -0.69 19.40 0.27
N SER A 61 -0.14 18.69 -0.72
CA SER A 61 -0.60 18.77 -2.11
C SER A 61 -1.99 18.18 -2.34
N GLU A 62 -2.42 17.27 -1.48
CA GLU A 62 -3.74 16.61 -1.52
C GLU A 62 -4.79 17.30 -0.64
N ASP A 63 -4.48 18.47 -0.06
CA ASP A 63 -5.33 19.18 0.92
C ASP A 63 -5.67 18.32 2.16
N LEU A 64 -4.76 17.44 2.57
CA LEU A 64 -4.87 16.53 3.71
C LEU A 64 -3.77 16.78 4.77
N PRO A 65 -3.60 18.01 5.29
CA PRO A 65 -2.47 18.39 6.15
C PRO A 65 -2.31 17.49 7.39
N ALA A 66 -3.43 17.03 7.97
CA ALA A 66 -3.43 16.13 9.13
C ALA A 66 -2.66 14.81 8.89
N HIS A 67 -2.56 14.33 7.65
CA HIS A 67 -1.79 13.13 7.33
C HIS A 67 -0.29 13.39 7.43
N GLY A 68 0.17 14.55 6.95
CA GLY A 68 1.56 15.00 7.08
C GLY A 68 1.92 15.32 8.53
N GLU A 69 1.07 16.08 9.20
CA GLU A 69 1.22 16.46 10.62
C GLU A 69 1.32 15.23 11.53
N CYS A 70 0.55 14.16 11.25
CA CYS A 70 0.65 12.89 11.99
C CYS A 70 2.04 12.25 11.86
N VAL A 71 2.68 12.34 10.70
CA VAL A 71 4.05 11.81 10.52
C VAL A 71 5.06 12.71 11.22
N LEU A 72 4.91 14.03 11.06
CA LEU A 72 5.82 15.02 11.64
C LEU A 72 5.78 15.04 13.17
N SER A 73 4.63 14.81 13.80
CA SER A 73 4.47 14.79 15.27
C SER A 73 5.34 13.73 15.98
N ARG A 74 5.93 12.80 15.23
CA ARG A 74 6.91 11.83 15.74
C ARG A 74 8.32 12.40 15.89
N PHE A 75 8.61 13.55 15.30
CA PHE A 75 9.96 14.12 15.20
C PHE A 75 10.07 15.59 15.61
N ILE A 76 8.97 16.35 15.60
CA ILE A 76 8.95 17.79 15.90
C ILE A 76 7.89 18.14 16.95
N ASP A 77 8.09 19.27 17.63
CA ASP A 77 7.30 19.67 18.82
C ASP A 77 5.89 20.17 18.47
N ASP A 78 5.75 21.00 17.43
CA ASP A 78 4.46 21.52 16.98
C ASP A 78 4.33 21.44 15.46
N PRO A 79 3.83 20.31 14.92
CA PRO A 79 3.62 20.15 13.49
C PRO A 79 2.45 20.98 12.93
N TYR A 80 1.63 21.59 13.79
CA TYR A 80 0.45 22.38 13.37
C TYR A 80 0.78 23.87 13.16
N ASP A 81 1.88 24.35 13.75
CA ASP A 81 2.39 25.70 13.52
C ASP A 81 3.12 25.80 12.16
N LYS A 82 2.35 26.19 11.14
CA LYS A 82 2.85 26.38 9.77
C LYS A 82 3.93 27.45 9.65
N ALA A 83 4.03 28.38 10.59
CA ALA A 83 5.03 29.43 10.54
C ALA A 83 6.44 28.88 10.82
N THR A 84 6.54 27.88 11.70
CA THR A 84 7.81 27.33 12.19
C THR A 84 8.10 25.93 11.66
N ILE A 85 7.13 25.27 11.02
CA ILE A 85 7.23 23.88 10.56
C ILE A 85 8.50 23.57 9.74
N LYS A 86 8.93 24.49 8.87
CA LYS A 86 10.13 24.30 8.05
C LYS A 86 11.41 24.28 8.88
N GLU A 87 11.52 25.17 9.86
CA GLU A 87 12.67 25.24 10.76
C GLU A 87 12.72 24.01 11.67
N GLN A 88 11.55 23.58 12.17
CA GLN A 88 11.43 22.37 12.97
C GLN A 88 11.85 21.12 12.17
N GLU A 89 11.41 21.00 10.91
CA GLU A 89 11.80 19.90 10.01
C GLU A 89 13.33 19.88 9.75
N GLU A 90 13.95 21.04 9.54
CA GLU A 90 15.40 21.16 9.35
C GLU A 90 16.18 20.78 10.64
N GLN A 91 15.74 21.25 11.82
CA GLN A 91 16.34 20.89 13.11
C GLN A 91 16.23 19.39 13.42
N ALA A 92 15.10 18.78 13.07
CA ALA A 92 14.90 17.34 13.20
C ALA A 92 15.65 16.53 12.13
N GLY A 93 16.27 17.16 11.13
CA GLY A 93 16.99 16.50 10.04
C GLY A 93 16.07 15.73 9.09
N LEU A 94 14.87 16.26 8.85
CA LEU A 94 13.91 15.73 7.87
C LEU A 94 14.10 16.36 6.48
N ARG A 95 14.80 17.49 6.41
CA ARG A 95 15.15 18.25 5.20
C ARG A 95 16.63 18.58 5.13
#